data_AF-A0A2P2L2K1-F1
#
_entry.id   AF-A0A2P2L2K1-F1
#
_cell.length_a   1.000
_cell.length_b   1.000
_cell.length_c   1.000
_cell.angle_alpha   90.00
_cell.angle_beta   90.00
_cell.angle_gamma   90.00
#
_symmetry.space_group_name_H-M   'P 1'
#
loop_
_entity.id
_entity.type
_entity.pdbx_description
1 polymer ?
#
loop_
_entity_poly.entity_id
_entity_poly.type
_entity_poly.pdbx_seq_one_letter_code
_entity_poly.pdbx_strand_id
1 'polypeptide(L)'
;MRSFVPAIYDITVAIPKNSPQPTMVRLFKGQSSVVHVHIKRRLMSELPETDDAVAQWCRDMFVTKDALLDRHLAEDTFSDQELQDIGRPIKSLVVVTSWACLLIFGSLKFLHWSSLLSSWKGIALSMSGMALVTFLMNILIRFSQAERSTPAKVVPSRDRTNGEASVMGQGN
;
A
#
# COMPACT_ATOMS: atom_id res chain seq x y z
N MET A 1 -4.02 27.48 -5.87
CA MET A 1 -3.08 26.36 -5.59
C MET A 1 -1.61 26.77 -5.66
N ARG A 2 -1.19 27.68 -6.55
CA ARG A 2 0.23 28.05 -6.70
C ARG A 2 0.86 28.82 -5.53
N SER A 3 0.05 29.45 -4.69
CA SER A 3 0.49 30.12 -3.46
C SER A 3 0.76 29.16 -2.31
N PHE A 4 0.27 27.92 -2.37
CA PHE A 4 0.33 26.96 -1.26
C PHE A 4 1.41 25.89 -1.47
N VAL A 5 1.74 25.58 -2.72
CA VAL A 5 2.74 24.55 -3.05
C VAL A 5 4.03 25.24 -3.52
N PRO A 6 5.15 25.15 -2.81
CA PRO A 6 6.37 25.86 -3.18
C PRO A 6 7.14 25.23 -4.35
N ALA A 7 6.97 23.92 -4.60
CA ALA A 7 7.66 23.20 -5.66
C ALA A 7 6.93 21.91 -6.05
N ILE A 8 7.14 21.47 -7.29
CA ILE A 8 6.69 20.18 -7.80
C ILE A 8 7.93 19.27 -7.87
N TYR A 9 7.81 18.09 -7.27
CA TYR A 9 8.83 17.05 -7.38
C TYR A 9 8.46 16.12 -8.52
N ASP A 10 9.32 16.11 -9.53
CA ASP A 10 9.23 15.15 -10.60
C ASP A 10 10.04 13.90 -10.24
N ILE A 11 9.36 12.77 -10.07
CA ILE A 11 9.96 11.51 -9.68
C ILE A 11 9.78 10.53 -10.84
N THR A 12 10.89 10.06 -11.40
CA THR A 12 10.92 8.98 -12.39
C THR A 12 11.60 7.78 -11.75
N VAL A 13 10.91 6.65 -11.73
CA VAL A 13 11.39 5.40 -11.13
C VAL A 13 11.58 4.41 -12.26
N ALA A 14 12.75 3.78 -12.32
CA ALA A 14 12.92 2.59 -13.13
C ALA A 14 13.63 1.47 -12.37
N ILE A 15 13.32 0.26 -12.80
CA ILE A 15 13.88 -0.96 -12.24
C ILE A 15 14.81 -1.52 -13.32
N PRO A 16 16.12 -1.59 -13.06
CA PRO A 16 17.07 -2.16 -14.00
C PRO A 16 16.71 -3.62 -14.29
N LYS A 17 16.82 -4.06 -15.55
CA LYS A 17 16.45 -5.43 -15.97
C LYS A 17 17.32 -6.50 -15.32
N ASN A 18 18.53 -6.11 -14.92
CA ASN A 18 19.49 -6.96 -14.23
C ASN A 18 19.12 -7.21 -12.77
N SER A 19 18.21 -6.43 -12.19
CA SER A 19 17.78 -6.57 -10.81
C SER A 19 16.41 -7.26 -10.70
N PRO A 20 16.20 -8.04 -9.63
CA PRO A 20 14.91 -8.64 -9.36
C PRO A 20 13.84 -7.58 -9.17
N GLN A 21 12.70 -7.70 -9.89
CA GLN A 21 11.57 -6.79 -9.72
C GLN A 21 11.11 -6.73 -8.25
N PRO A 22 10.83 -5.53 -7.71
CA PRO A 22 10.38 -5.35 -6.34
C PRO A 22 8.93 -5.83 -6.22
N THR A 23 8.74 -7.13 -6.02
CA THR A 23 7.44 -7.71 -5.68
C THR A 23 7.23 -7.66 -4.17
N MET A 24 6.01 -7.38 -3.72
CA MET A 24 5.63 -7.44 -2.28
C MET A 24 6.11 -8.73 -1.61
N VAL A 25 5.97 -9.88 -2.29
CA VAL A 25 6.41 -11.20 -1.79
C VAL A 25 7.93 -11.24 -1.54
N ARG A 26 8.73 -10.57 -2.37
CA ARG A 26 10.19 -10.55 -2.24
C ARG A 26 10.65 -9.63 -1.12
N LEU A 27 9.95 -8.50 -0.93
CA LEU A 27 10.17 -7.61 0.20
C LEU A 27 9.92 -8.33 1.53
N PHE A 28 8.82 -9.08 1.64
CA PHE A 28 8.55 -9.92 2.82
C PHE A 28 9.56 -11.05 3.01
N LYS A 29 10.13 -11.58 1.92
CA LYS A 29 11.24 -12.56 1.97
C LYS A 29 12.61 -11.94 2.25
N GLY A 30 12.68 -10.61 2.45
CA GLY A 30 13.92 -9.91 2.76
C GLY A 30 14.92 -9.85 1.60
N GLN A 31 14.48 -10.08 0.35
CA GLN A 31 15.34 -9.99 -0.82
C GLN A 31 15.54 -8.52 -1.21
N SER A 32 16.79 -8.10 -1.40
CA SER A 32 17.10 -6.75 -1.89
C SER A 32 16.70 -6.62 -3.36
N SER A 33 16.06 -5.50 -3.69
CA SER A 33 15.78 -5.07 -5.05
C SER A 33 16.35 -3.66 -5.19
N VAL A 34 17.09 -3.43 -6.27
CA VAL A 34 17.69 -2.14 -6.58
C VAL A 34 16.74 -1.40 -7.49
N VAL A 35 16.35 -0.19 -7.09
CA VAL A 35 15.47 0.69 -7.84
C VAL A 35 16.23 1.99 -8.07
N HIS A 36 16.31 2.42 -9.32
CA HIS A 36 16.92 3.69 -9.66
C HIS A 36 15.82 4.76 -9.69
N VAL A 37 15.97 5.76 -8.84
CA VAL A 37 15.01 6.86 -8.71
C VAL A 37 15.67 8.16 -9.12
N HIS A 38 15.12 8.81 -10.13
CA HIS A 38 15.53 10.14 -10.56
C HIS A 38 14.54 11.17 -10.03
N ILE A 39 14.99 12.05 -9.13
CA ILE A 39 14.17 13.11 -8.54
C ILE A 39 14.67 14.46 -9.04
N LYS A 40 13.79 15.21 -9.72
CA LYS A 40 14.03 16.60 -10.12
C LYS A 40 13.06 17.52 -9.40
N ARG A 41 13.59 18.52 -8.69
CA ARG A 41 12.79 19.58 -8.08
C ARG A 41 12.56 20.69 -9.10
N ARG A 42 11.30 21.01 -9.40
CA ARG A 42 10.89 22.13 -10.27
C ARG A 42 10.16 23.16 -9.41
N LEU A 43 10.60 24.41 -9.43
CA LEU A 43 9.93 25.47 -8.67
C LEU A 43 8.61 25.83 -9.35
N MET A 44 7.61 26.23 -8.56
CA MET A 44 6.31 26.59 -9.12
C MET A 44 6.33 27.89 -9.95
N SER A 45 7.39 28.69 -9.80
CA SER A 45 7.67 29.87 -10.61
C SER A 45 8.08 29.54 -12.06
N GLU A 46 8.53 28.32 -12.33
CA GLU A 46 8.91 27.87 -13.68
C GLU A 46 7.72 27.32 -14.48
N LEU A 47 6.53 27.25 -13.85
CA LEU A 47 5.34 26.68 -14.47
C LEU A 47 4.59 27.77 -15.28
N PRO A 48 4.26 27.54 -16.55
CA PRO A 48 3.52 28.51 -17.37
C PRO A 48 2.19 28.89 -16.73
N GLU A 49 1.73 30.14 -16.82
CA GLU A 49 0.50 30.59 -16.12
C GLU A 49 -0.80 30.20 -16.83
N THR A 50 -0.77 29.97 -18.14
CA THR A 50 -1.95 29.61 -18.93
C THR A 50 -2.14 28.10 -19.01
N ASP A 51 -3.40 27.66 -18.95
CA ASP A 51 -3.75 26.23 -18.94
C ASP A 51 -3.25 25.48 -20.19
N ASP A 52 -3.28 26.12 -21.36
CA ASP A 52 -2.77 25.55 -22.61
C ASP A 52 -1.24 25.33 -22.56
N ALA A 53 -0.51 26.26 -21.96
CA ALA A 53 0.94 26.16 -21.82
C ALA A 53 1.33 25.14 -20.72
N VAL A 54 0.51 24.98 -19.68
CA VAL A 54 0.67 23.88 -18.71
C VAL A 54 0.45 22.53 -19.39
N ALA A 55 -0.56 22.43 -20.26
CA ALA A 55 -0.81 21.19 -21.00
C ALA A 55 0.35 20.83 -21.95
N GLN A 56 0.94 21.82 -22.63
CA GLN A 56 2.17 21.62 -23.41
C GLN A 56 3.35 21.20 -22.53
N TRP A 57 3.58 21.90 -21.41
CA TRP A 57 4.64 21.56 -20.46
C TRP A 57 4.52 20.14 -19.90
N CYS A 58 3.30 19.69 -19.59
CA CYS A 58 3.03 18.32 -19.15
C CYS A 58 3.37 17.30 -20.25
N ARG A 59 3.05 17.60 -21.52
CA ARG A 59 3.40 16.74 -22.65
C ARG A 59 4.92 16.68 -22.85
N ASP A 60 5.60 17.81 -22.83
CA ASP A 60 7.05 17.87 -23.02
C ASP A 60 7.80 17.15 -21.87
N MET A 61 7.32 17.30 -20.64
CA MET A 61 7.78 16.52 -19.48
C MET A 61 7.60 15.02 -19.71
N PHE A 62 6.43 14.60 -20.20
CA PHE A 62 6.14 13.20 -20.44
C PHE A 62 7.06 12.61 -21.50
N VAL A 63 7.24 13.28 -22.63
CA VAL A 63 8.15 12.86 -23.70
C VAL A 63 9.60 12.79 -23.22
N THR A 64 10.04 13.76 -22.42
CA THR A 64 11.39 13.77 -21.85
C THR A 64 11.61 12.59 -20.90
N LYS A 65 10.61 12.23 -20.09
CA LYS A 65 10.66 11.06 -19.21
C LYS A 65 10.70 9.77 -19.99
N ASP A 66 9.87 9.65 -21.02
CA ASP A 66 9.79 8.45 -21.86
C ASP A 66 11.14 8.20 -22.55
N ALA A 67 11.75 9.27 -23.10
CA ALA A 67 13.11 9.19 -23.66
C ALA A 67 14.19 8.84 -22.61
N LEU A 68 14.04 9.30 -21.37
CA LEU A 68 14.92 8.92 -20.26
C LEU A 68 14.74 7.44 -19.85
N LEU A 69 13.51 6.96 -19.85
CA LEU A 69 13.17 5.57 -19.58
C LEU A 69 13.73 4.65 -20.67
N ASP A 70 13.60 5.03 -21.94
CA ASP A 70 14.17 4.29 -23.08
C ASP A 70 15.70 4.22 -23.03
N ARG A 71 16.36 5.34 -22.67
CA ARG A 71 17.81 5.34 -22.43
C ARG A 71 18.20 4.46 -21.26
N HIS A 72 17.47 4.53 -20.14
CA HIS A 72 17.72 3.64 -19.00
C HIS A 72 17.48 2.17 -19.37
N LEU A 73 16.52 1.88 -20.24
CA LEU A 73 16.26 0.54 -20.78
C LEU A 73 17.41 -0.01 -21.63
N ALA A 74 18.15 0.88 -22.30
CA ALA A 74 19.28 0.55 -23.17
C ALA A 74 20.64 0.54 -22.44
N GLU A 75 20.85 1.47 -21.50
CA GLU A 75 22.15 1.75 -20.86
C GLU A 75 22.17 1.40 -19.35
N ASP A 76 21.06 0.92 -18.79
CA ASP A 76 20.83 0.58 -17.36
C ASP A 76 21.14 1.73 -16.38
N THR A 77 21.33 2.95 -16.91
CA THR A 77 21.77 4.14 -16.19
C THR A 77 20.94 5.34 -16.62
N PHE A 78 20.58 6.22 -15.69
CA PHE A 78 19.73 7.38 -16.01
C PHE A 78 20.52 8.59 -16.52
N SER A 79 21.78 8.78 -16.11
CA SER A 79 22.71 9.88 -16.52
C SER A 79 24.09 9.70 -15.84
N ASP A 80 25.12 10.43 -16.29
CA ASP A 80 26.50 10.52 -15.73
C ASP A 80 26.60 11.08 -14.29
N GLN A 81 25.48 11.30 -13.61
CA GLN A 81 25.46 11.86 -12.27
C GLN A 81 25.64 10.75 -11.25
N GLU A 82 26.66 10.86 -10.38
CA GLU A 82 26.97 9.87 -9.35
C GLU A 82 25.69 9.40 -8.65
N LEU A 83 25.42 8.09 -8.76
CA LEU A 83 24.36 7.42 -8.03
C LEU A 83 24.56 7.72 -6.54
N GLN A 84 23.73 8.61 -6.00
CA GLN A 84 23.63 8.73 -4.56
C GLN A 84 22.94 7.48 -4.05
N ASP A 85 23.74 6.49 -3.67
CA ASP A 85 23.25 5.34 -2.94
C ASP A 85 22.68 5.85 -1.63
N ILE A 86 21.35 5.86 -1.55
CA ILE A 86 20.63 6.11 -0.30
C ILE A 86 20.84 4.84 0.54
N GLY A 87 22.04 4.74 1.10
CA GLY A 87 22.45 3.61 1.91
C GLY A 87 21.41 3.34 2.99
N ARG A 88 21.13 2.06 3.23
CA ARG A 88 20.13 1.63 4.21
C ARG A 88 20.40 2.32 5.55
N PRO A 89 19.41 2.96 6.21
CA PRO A 89 19.65 3.72 7.43
C PRO A 89 19.92 2.77 8.61
N ILE A 90 21.18 2.35 8.77
CA ILE A 90 21.64 1.44 9.83
C ILE A 90 21.30 2.00 11.22
N LYS A 91 21.33 3.34 11.37
CA LYS A 91 20.98 4.03 12.62
C LYS A 91 19.56 3.70 13.10
N SER A 92 18.58 3.67 12.19
CA SER A 92 17.20 3.32 12.53
C SER A 92 17.08 1.85 12.95
N LEU A 93 17.78 0.96 12.23
CA LEU A 93 17.79 -0.46 12.54
C LEU A 93 18.35 -0.74 13.94
N VAL A 94 19.47 -0.09 14.30
CA VAL A 94 20.08 -0.22 15.63
C VAL A 94 19.11 0.21 16.74
N VAL A 95 18.44 1.35 16.57
CA VAL A 95 17.46 1.85 17.55
C VAL A 95 16.32 0.84 17.73
N VAL A 96 15.75 0.34 16.63
CA VAL A 96 14.66 -0.64 16.68
C VAL A 96 15.12 -1.95 17.35
N THR A 97 16.30 -2.45 16.99
CA THR A 97 16.85 -3.67 17.61
C THR A 97 17.15 -3.48 19.09
N SER A 98 17.67 -2.31 19.50
CA SER A 98 17.94 -1.99 20.90
C SER A 98 16.66 -1.95 21.72
N TRP A 99 15.61 -1.30 21.18
CA TRP A 99 14.30 -1.27 21.83
C TRP A 99 13.68 -2.67 21.94
N ALA A 100 13.76 -3.46 20.88
CA ALA A 100 13.29 -4.85 20.90
C ALA A 100 14.02 -5.67 21.96
N CYS A 101 15.35 -5.58 22.04
CA CYS A 101 16.14 -6.27 23.06
C CYS A 101 15.78 -5.82 24.48
N LEU A 102 15.60 -4.52 24.72
CA LEU A 102 15.17 -3.99 26.02
C LEU A 102 13.78 -4.47 26.41
N LEU A 103 12.83 -4.51 25.47
CA LEU A 103 11.48 -5.02 25.70
C LEU A 103 11.49 -6.53 26.00
N ILE A 104 12.27 -7.31 25.25
CA ILE A 104 12.43 -8.75 25.49
C ILE A 104 13.07 -8.99 26.85
N PHE A 105 14.16 -8.30 27.17
CA PHE A 105 14.82 -8.42 28.47
C PHE A 105 13.90 -7.99 29.62
N GLY A 106 13.17 -6.89 29.46
CA GLY A 106 12.16 -6.43 30.42
C GLY A 106 11.06 -7.47 30.61
N SER A 107 10.58 -8.07 29.53
CA SER A 107 9.56 -9.12 29.54
C SER A 107 10.06 -10.41 30.22
N LEU A 108 11.29 -10.84 29.95
CA LEU A 108 11.92 -12.00 30.58
C LEU A 108 12.18 -11.77 32.08
N LYS A 109 12.70 -10.59 32.44
CA LYS A 109 12.93 -10.22 33.84
C LYS A 109 11.61 -10.09 34.59
N PHE A 110 10.57 -9.52 33.96
CA PHE A 110 9.22 -9.47 34.49
C PHE A 110 8.66 -10.88 34.71
N LEU A 111 8.77 -11.76 33.71
CA LEU A 111 8.33 -13.14 33.80
C LEU A 111 9.04 -13.92 34.92
N HIS A 112 10.36 -13.74 35.05
CA HIS A 112 11.17 -14.38 36.07
C HIS A 112 10.92 -13.82 37.49
N TRP A 113 10.74 -12.50 37.61
CA TRP A 113 10.48 -11.85 38.90
C TRP A 113 9.06 -12.13 39.39
N SER A 114 8.10 -12.15 38.48
CA SER A 114 6.70 -12.24 38.83
C SER A 114 6.20 -13.67 38.99
N SER A 115 6.99 -14.71 38.66
CA SER A 115 6.55 -16.12 38.67
C SER A 115 5.13 -16.24 38.10
N LEU A 116 4.86 -15.56 36.97
CA LEU A 116 3.49 -15.22 36.52
C LEU A 116 2.61 -16.43 36.29
N LEU A 117 3.21 -17.58 36.03
CA LEU A 117 2.53 -18.85 35.83
C LEU A 117 2.23 -19.60 37.14
N SER A 118 2.85 -19.21 38.26
CA SER A 118 2.66 -19.83 39.58
C SER A 118 1.92 -18.94 40.58
N SER A 119 1.92 -17.61 40.40
CA SER A 119 1.20 -16.68 41.27
C SER A 119 -0.21 -16.38 40.74
N TRP A 120 -1.20 -16.42 41.63
CA TRP A 120 -2.62 -16.18 41.31
C TRP A 120 -2.86 -14.82 40.63
N LYS A 121 -2.03 -13.81 40.94
CA LYS A 121 -2.08 -12.47 40.32
C LYS A 121 -1.62 -12.48 38.85
N GLY A 122 -0.68 -13.35 38.49
CA GLY A 122 -0.18 -13.48 37.12
C GLY A 122 -1.16 -14.22 36.21
N ILE A 123 -1.81 -15.26 36.72
CA ILE A 123 -2.89 -15.96 36.03
C ILE A 123 -4.06 -14.99 35.74
N ALA A 124 -4.46 -14.17 36.72
CA ALA A 124 -5.53 -13.19 36.54
C ALA A 124 -5.19 -12.13 35.47
N LEU A 125 -3.94 -11.63 35.45
CA LEU A 125 -3.47 -10.68 34.42
C LEU A 125 -3.42 -11.33 33.03
N SER A 126 -2.94 -12.57 32.94
CA SER A 126 -2.89 -13.33 31.68
C SER A 126 -4.28 -13.60 31.12
N MET A 127 -5.21 -14.05 31.98
CA MET A 127 -6.61 -14.29 31.60
C MET A 127 -7.30 -13.00 31.15
N SER A 128 -7.05 -11.88 31.84
CA SER A 128 -7.55 -10.56 31.44
C SER A 128 -7.01 -10.14 30.06
N GLY A 129 -5.70 -10.31 29.82
CA GLY A 129 -5.09 -10.01 28.51
C GLY A 129 -5.65 -10.87 27.38
N MET A 130 -5.83 -12.18 27.63
CA MET A 130 -6.38 -13.11 26.65
C MET A 130 -7.86 -12.84 26.34
N ALA A 131 -8.65 -12.47 27.37
CA ALA A 131 -10.03 -12.02 27.19
C ALA A 131 -10.11 -10.72 26.38
N LEU A 132 -9.24 -9.75 26.66
CA LEU A 132 -9.15 -8.50 25.92
C LEU A 132 -8.81 -8.74 24.44
N VAL A 133 -7.83 -9.58 24.14
CA VAL A 133 -7.47 -9.93 22.75
C VAL A 133 -8.64 -10.61 22.04
N THR A 134 -9.33 -11.53 22.70
CA THR A 134 -10.50 -12.23 22.12
C THR A 134 -11.66 -11.25 21.86
N PHE A 135 -11.87 -10.30 22.77
CA PHE A 135 -12.87 -9.25 22.62
C PHE A 135 -12.55 -8.32 21.44
N LEU A 136 -11.29 -7.86 21.34
CA LEU A 136 -10.83 -7.05 20.20
C LEU A 136 -10.94 -7.81 18.87
N MET A 137 -10.59 -9.09 18.85
CA MET A 137 -10.76 -9.95 17.66
C MET A 137 -12.23 -10.07 17.26
N ASN A 138 -13.14 -10.26 18.22
CA ASN A 138 -14.58 -10.32 17.97
C ASN A 138 -15.09 -9.00 17.37
N ILE A 139 -14.63 -7.88 17.91
CA ILE A 139 -14.94 -6.54 17.39
C ILE A 139 -14.47 -6.40 15.94
N LEU A 140 -13.22 -6.75 15.63
CA LEU A 140 -12.67 -6.66 14.27
C LEU A 140 -13.42 -7.55 13.28
N ILE A 141 -13.82 -8.76 13.68
CA ILE A 141 -14.64 -9.65 12.85
C ILE A 141 -16.00 -9.03 12.58
N ARG A 142 -16.65 -8.45 13.59
CA ARG A 142 -17.94 -7.75 13.43
C ARG A 142 -17.83 -6.55 12.50
N PHE A 143 -16.78 -5.74 12.64
CA PHE A 143 -16.52 -4.62 11.73
C PHE A 143 -16.25 -5.08 10.30
N SER A 144 -15.48 -6.17 10.13
CA SER A 144 -15.20 -6.72 8.79
C SER A 144 -16.45 -7.26 8.10
N GLN A 145 -17.41 -7.82 8.85
CA GLN A 145 -18.70 -8.25 8.31
C GLN A 145 -19.64 -7.06 8.03
N ALA A 146 -19.53 -5.96 8.78
CA ALA A 146 -20.40 -4.79 8.64
C ALA A 146 -20.23 -4.06 7.30
N GLU A 147 -19.06 -4.15 6.66
CA GLU A 147 -18.83 -3.55 5.33
C GLU A 147 -19.43 -4.38 4.17
N ARG A 148 -19.86 -5.63 4.40
CA ARG A 148 -20.26 -6.56 3.33
C ARG A 148 -21.76 -6.83 3.18
N SER A 149 -22.64 -6.13 3.89
CA SER A 149 -24.07 -6.41 3.85
C SER A 149 -24.93 -5.21 3.47
N THR A 150 -24.86 -4.81 2.20
CA THR A 150 -26.03 -4.32 1.45
C THR A 150 -26.07 -4.99 0.08
N PRO A 151 -26.58 -6.23 -0.03
CA PRO A 151 -26.95 -6.76 -1.34
C PRO A 151 -28.11 -5.91 -1.87
N ALA A 152 -27.91 -5.29 -3.03
CA ALA A 152 -28.96 -4.54 -3.73
C ALA A 152 -30.19 -5.46 -3.91
N LYS A 153 -31.36 -4.95 -3.51
CA LYS A 153 -32.65 -5.60 -3.72
C LYS A 153 -32.89 -5.71 -5.23
N VAL A 154 -32.53 -6.86 -5.80
CA VAL A 154 -32.87 -7.19 -7.18
C VAL A 154 -34.39 -7.35 -7.23
N VAL A 155 -35.05 -6.37 -7.85
CA VAL A 155 -36.48 -6.43 -8.15
C VAL A 155 -36.70 -7.60 -9.11
N PRO A 156 -37.62 -8.55 -8.84
CA PRO A 156 -37.90 -9.61 -9.78
C PRO A 156 -38.48 -8.99 -11.05
N SER A 157 -37.87 -9.28 -12.20
CA SER A 157 -38.45 -8.92 -13.49
C SER A 157 -39.75 -9.71 -13.65
N ARG A 158 -40.87 -8.99 -13.67
CA ARG A 158 -42.20 -9.50 -13.97
C ARG A 158 -42.18 -10.02 -15.40
N ASP A 159 -42.16 -11.34 -15.54
CA ASP A 159 -42.30 -12.00 -16.83
C ASP A 159 -43.69 -11.65 -17.39
N ARG A 160 -43.69 -11.05 -18.57
CA ARG A 160 -44.88 -10.50 -19.23
C ARG A 160 -45.15 -11.36 -20.45
N THR A 161 -45.57 -12.60 -20.22
CA THR A 161 -46.10 -13.46 -21.28
C THR A 161 -47.61 -13.28 -21.30
N ASN A 162 -48.05 -12.32 -22.13
CA ASN A 162 -49.40 -12.32 -22.73
C ASN A 162 -49.66 -13.75 -23.25
N GLY A 163 -50.79 -14.37 -22.96
CA GLY A 163 -52.09 -13.96 -23.46
C GLY A 163 -52.56 -15.05 -24.44
N GLU A 164 -53.69 -15.64 -24.09
CA GLU A 164 -54.46 -16.64 -24.81
C GLU A 164 -54.39 -16.59 -26.36
N ALA A 165 -54.21 -17.77 -26.95
CA ALA A 165 -54.93 -18.16 -28.16
C ALA A 165 -55.11 -19.69 -28.15
N SER A 166 -55.88 -20.18 -27.17
CA SER A 166 -56.49 -21.50 -27.19
C SER A 166 -57.76 -21.47 -28.04
N VAL A 167 -57.66 -21.71 -29.35
CA VAL A 167 -58.80 -22.21 -30.14
C VAL A 167 -58.28 -23.12 -31.26
N MET A 168 -58.27 -24.43 -31.00
CA MET A 168 -58.45 -25.42 -32.06
C MET A 168 -59.07 -26.71 -31.49
N GLY A 169 -60.36 -26.90 -31.80
CA GLY A 169 -60.90 -28.19 -32.22
C GLY A 169 -61.34 -29.20 -31.16
N GLN A 170 -62.66 -29.29 -30.94
CA GLN A 170 -63.52 -30.49 -30.82
C GLN A 170 -64.90 -30.02 -30.30
N GLY A 171 -66.08 -30.40 -30.80
CA GLY A 171 -66.51 -31.34 -31.83
C GLY A 171 -68.05 -31.44 -31.75
N ASN A 172 -68.65 -31.89 -32.86
CA ASN A 172 -70.06 -32.23 -33.12
C ASN A 172 -71.02 -31.08 -33.47
#